data_AF-A0A3D1WIP0-F1
#
_entry.id   AF-A0A3D1WIP0-F1
#
_cell.length_a   1.000
_cell.length_b   1.000
_cell.length_c   1.000
_cell.angle_alpha   90.00
_cell.angle_beta   90.00
_cell.angle_gamma   90.00
#
_symmetry.space_group_name_H-M   'P 1'
#
loop_
_entity.id
_entity.type
_entity.pdbx_description
1 polymer ?
#
loop_
_entity_poly.entity_id
_entity_poly.type
_entity_poly.pdbx_seq_one_letter_code
_entity_poly.pdbx_strand_id
1 'polypeptide(L)'
;MNRLNVELKFTAMLLAFAAAIPLTASAQQKLLPAQSEIAFVSKQFGVPVGGKFKKFDAELAFDPKKADAARVSFTVDLLSADIGNNETEAELKKPGWFNSAKVPQATFTSTSVKALGGGKFEFAGKLAIKGISQPVVVPVTLTQNSGVTKAVGSFTLKRLDFKIGDGEWNDVSIVANEVAVNVKLALTGIAPL
;
A
#
# COMPACT_ATOMS: atom_id res chain seq x y z
N MET A 1 -49.80 69.60 19.11
CA MET A 1 -49.93 68.27 19.72
C MET A 1 -49.38 67.26 18.73
N ASN A 2 -48.41 66.45 19.18
CA ASN A 2 -48.00 65.13 18.66
C ASN A 2 -47.76 64.93 17.14
N ARG A 3 -46.72 64.28 16.62
CA ARG A 3 -45.47 63.65 17.11
C ARG A 3 -44.95 62.85 15.88
N LEU A 4 -43.62 62.75 15.70
CA LEU A 4 -42.86 61.67 15.01
C LEU A 4 -43.02 61.56 13.46
N ASN A 5 -42.05 61.15 12.63
CA ASN A 5 -40.71 60.59 12.84
C ASN A 5 -39.85 60.74 11.58
N VAL A 6 -38.55 60.99 11.76
CA VAL A 6 -37.50 60.94 10.73
C VAL A 6 -36.93 59.52 10.70
N GLU A 7 -36.94 58.85 9.53
CA GLU A 7 -36.26 57.57 9.33
C GLU A 7 -35.08 57.77 8.37
N LEU A 8 -33.88 57.66 8.95
CA LEU A 8 -32.57 57.90 8.37
C LEU A 8 -32.08 56.59 7.71
N LYS A 9 -31.88 56.58 6.39
CA LYS A 9 -31.34 55.41 5.67
C LYS A 9 -29.88 55.19 6.05
N PHE A 10 -29.59 54.18 6.87
CA PHE A 10 -28.23 53.75 7.18
C PHE A 10 -27.77 52.63 6.24
N THR A 11 -26.81 52.97 5.38
CA THR A 11 -26.03 52.03 4.56
C THR A 11 -25.09 51.24 5.48
N ALA A 12 -25.28 49.92 5.60
CA ALA A 12 -24.34 49.04 6.28
C ALA A 12 -23.38 48.38 5.27
N MET A 13 -22.11 48.80 5.31
CA MET A 13 -21.01 48.18 4.56
C MET A 13 -20.46 47.02 5.39
N LEU A 14 -20.64 45.79 4.92
CA LEU A 14 -20.13 44.57 5.58
C LEU A 14 -18.71 44.28 5.05
N LEU A 15 -17.68 44.49 5.87
CA LEU A 15 -16.33 43.99 5.61
C LEU A 15 -16.29 42.48 5.85
N ALA A 16 -16.27 41.68 4.78
CA ALA A 16 -16.01 40.25 4.86
C ALA A 16 -14.50 40.00 5.01
N PHE A 17 -14.07 39.62 6.21
CA PHE A 17 -12.71 39.15 6.46
C PHE A 17 -12.60 37.71 5.91
N ALA A 18 -12.06 37.55 4.71
CA ALA A 18 -11.69 36.24 4.18
C ALA A 18 -10.46 35.73 4.94
N ALA A 19 -10.66 34.83 5.91
CA ALA A 19 -9.57 34.10 6.52
C ALA A 19 -8.95 33.17 5.47
N ALA A 20 -7.78 33.55 4.94
CA ALA A 20 -6.97 32.68 4.10
C ALA A 20 -6.46 31.52 4.97
N ILE A 21 -7.06 30.35 4.82
CA ILE A 21 -6.53 29.11 5.40
C ILE A 21 -5.26 28.78 4.62
N PRO A 22 -4.06 28.75 5.24
CA PRO A 22 -2.87 28.32 4.54
C PRO A 22 -3.04 26.84 4.19
N LEU A 23 -3.19 26.54 2.89
CA LEU A 23 -3.00 25.20 2.35
C LEU A 23 -1.50 24.90 2.50
N THR A 24 -1.12 24.24 3.60
CA THR A 24 0.18 23.59 3.67
C THR A 24 0.19 22.50 2.61
N ALA A 25 0.84 22.78 1.48
CA ALA A 25 1.16 21.77 0.48
C ALA A 25 1.99 20.68 1.16
N SER A 26 1.36 19.55 1.49
CA SER A 26 2.09 18.37 1.94
C SER A 26 3.07 18.00 0.84
N ALA A 27 4.35 17.79 1.20
CA ALA A 27 5.32 17.28 0.25
C ALA A 27 4.77 16.00 -0.36
N GLN A 28 4.64 15.93 -1.69
CA GLN A 28 4.08 14.77 -2.36
C GLN A 28 4.93 13.54 -1.98
N GLN A 29 4.31 12.60 -1.28
CA GLN A 29 4.96 11.37 -0.86
C GLN A 29 5.15 10.47 -2.07
N LYS A 30 6.37 9.96 -2.26
CA LYS A 30 6.71 9.19 -3.47
C LYS A 30 7.48 7.93 -3.11
N LEU A 31 7.12 6.84 -3.78
CA LEU A 31 7.95 5.64 -3.86
C LEU A 31 9.18 5.92 -4.74
N LEU A 32 10.32 5.35 -4.38
CA LEU A 32 11.52 5.25 -5.20
C LEU A 32 11.70 3.80 -5.68
N PRO A 33 11.13 3.41 -6.84
CA PRO A 33 11.10 2.01 -7.26
C PRO A 33 12.49 1.38 -7.40
N ALA A 34 13.47 2.13 -7.90
CA ALA A 34 14.85 1.65 -8.07
C ALA A 34 15.59 1.34 -6.75
N GLN A 35 15.08 1.83 -5.62
CA GLN A 35 15.63 1.56 -4.28
C GLN A 35 14.68 0.69 -3.45
N SER A 36 13.67 0.11 -4.08
CA SER A 36 12.61 -0.66 -3.46
C SER A 36 12.58 -2.09 -4.02
N GLU A 37 12.01 -3.01 -3.24
CA GLU A 37 11.91 -4.43 -3.56
C GLU A 37 10.65 -5.02 -2.92
N ILE A 38 9.89 -5.77 -3.71
CA ILE A 38 8.85 -6.68 -3.23
C ILE A 38 9.27 -8.07 -3.67
N ALA A 39 9.66 -8.89 -2.69
CA ALA A 39 10.12 -10.26 -2.88
C ALA A 39 9.15 -11.25 -2.23
N PHE A 40 9.09 -12.45 -2.78
CA PHE A 40 8.34 -13.56 -2.22
C PHE A 40 9.19 -14.83 -2.19
N VAL A 41 8.87 -15.73 -1.27
CA VAL A 41 9.50 -17.03 -1.15
C VAL A 41 8.41 -18.08 -1.00
N SER A 42 8.27 -18.94 -2.00
CA SER A 42 7.46 -20.17 -1.91
C SER A 42 8.37 -21.35 -1.58
N LYS A 43 7.78 -22.54 -1.37
CA LYS A 43 8.54 -23.78 -1.26
C LYS A 43 7.97 -24.82 -2.22
N GLN A 44 8.83 -25.45 -3.01
CA GLN A 44 8.48 -26.56 -3.89
C GLN A 44 9.22 -27.81 -3.43
N PHE A 45 8.49 -28.89 -3.12
CA PHE A 45 9.05 -30.10 -2.48
C PHE A 45 9.92 -29.78 -1.26
N GLY A 46 9.52 -28.77 -0.47
CA GLY A 46 10.26 -28.28 0.69
C GLY A 46 11.44 -27.34 0.38
N VAL A 47 11.85 -27.20 -0.88
CA VAL A 47 12.95 -26.33 -1.31
C VAL A 47 12.46 -24.90 -1.52
N PRO A 48 13.09 -23.88 -0.92
CA PRO A 48 12.72 -22.49 -1.14
C PRO A 48 12.92 -22.06 -2.60
N VAL A 49 11.90 -21.40 -3.16
CA VAL A 49 11.95 -20.76 -4.48
C VAL A 49 11.69 -19.27 -4.28
N GLY A 50 12.72 -18.47 -4.57
CA GLY A 50 12.68 -17.02 -4.42
C GLY A 50 12.20 -16.32 -5.68
N GLY A 51 11.41 -15.26 -5.51
CA GLY A 51 10.95 -14.42 -6.58
C GLY A 51 10.81 -12.97 -6.17
N LYS A 52 10.64 -12.09 -7.16
CA LYS A 52 10.38 -10.66 -6.96
C LYS A 52 9.47 -10.10 -8.05
N PHE A 53 8.84 -8.98 -7.75
CA PHE A 53 8.10 -8.21 -8.75
C PHE A 53 8.95 -7.02 -9.21
N LYS A 54 9.09 -6.84 -10.53
CA LYS A 54 9.89 -5.76 -11.13
C LYS A 54 9.12 -4.44 -11.22
N LYS A 55 7.79 -4.46 -11.18
CA LYS A 55 6.94 -3.28 -11.36
C LYS A 55 5.87 -3.23 -10.28
N PHE A 56 5.90 -2.14 -9.52
CA PHE A 56 4.96 -1.84 -8.47
C PHE A 56 4.98 -0.34 -8.21
N ASP A 57 3.89 0.17 -7.62
CA ASP A 57 3.75 1.57 -7.24
C ASP A 57 2.98 1.71 -5.92
N ALA A 58 3.03 2.89 -5.33
CA ALA A 58 2.37 3.22 -4.07
C ALA A 58 1.85 4.66 -4.06
N GLU A 59 0.62 4.84 -3.56
CA GLU A 59 0.10 6.15 -3.20
C GLU A 59 -0.01 6.25 -1.68
N LEU A 60 0.53 7.34 -1.14
CA LEU A 60 0.76 7.48 0.29
C LEU A 60 0.24 8.84 0.76
N ALA A 61 -0.56 8.81 1.81
CA ALA A 61 -0.83 9.92 2.69
C ALA A 61 -0.60 9.43 4.13
N PHE A 62 0.65 9.50 4.59
CA PHE A 62 1.10 8.94 5.86
C PHE A 62 1.93 9.95 6.66
N ASP A 63 1.44 10.30 7.85
CA ASP A 63 2.19 11.06 8.85
C ASP A 63 2.47 10.13 10.05
N PRO A 64 3.75 9.82 10.38
CA PRO A 64 4.09 8.96 11.51
C PRO A 64 3.47 9.40 12.84
N LYS A 65 3.24 10.71 13.03
CA LYS A 65 2.66 11.29 14.25
C LYS A 65 1.13 11.27 14.26
N LYS A 66 0.50 10.97 13.12
CA LYS A 66 -0.94 10.85 12.92
C LYS A 66 -1.27 9.59 12.11
N ALA A 67 -0.70 8.47 12.53
CA ALA A 67 -0.76 7.21 11.79
C ALA A 67 -2.21 6.71 11.57
N ASP A 68 -3.11 7.01 12.51
CA ASP A 68 -4.54 6.67 12.42
C ASP A 68 -5.26 7.33 11.23
N ALA A 69 -4.80 8.49 10.76
CA ALA A 69 -5.34 9.18 9.60
C ALA A 69 -4.74 8.73 8.26
N ALA A 70 -3.83 7.75 8.29
CA ALA A 70 -3.07 7.34 7.12
C ALA A 70 -3.94 6.67 6.05
N ARG A 71 -3.61 6.94 4.79
CA ARG A 71 -4.14 6.23 3.63
C ARG A 71 -2.99 5.76 2.78
N VAL A 72 -2.94 4.45 2.53
CA VAL A 72 -1.89 3.81 1.75
C VAL A 72 -2.52 2.83 0.78
N SER A 73 -2.18 2.98 -0.50
CA SER A 73 -2.50 2.02 -1.54
C SER A 73 -1.20 1.52 -2.19
N PHE A 74 -1.16 0.23 -2.53
CA PHE A 74 -0.08 -0.36 -3.31
C PHE A 74 -0.66 -1.12 -4.49
N THR A 75 0.05 -1.07 -5.61
CA THR A 75 -0.27 -1.85 -6.80
C THR A 75 0.98 -2.61 -7.25
N VAL A 76 0.82 -3.89 -7.59
CA VAL A 76 1.88 -4.75 -8.12
C VAL A 76 1.42 -5.31 -9.46
N ASP A 77 2.25 -5.16 -10.50
CA ASP A 77 2.01 -5.80 -11.79
C ASP A 77 2.43 -7.28 -11.72
N LEU A 78 1.45 -8.17 -11.78
CA LEU A 78 1.66 -9.61 -11.69
C LEU A 78 2.40 -10.19 -12.91
N LEU A 79 2.42 -9.49 -14.06
CA LEU A 79 3.23 -9.87 -15.22
C LEU A 79 4.73 -9.62 -14.99
N SER A 80 5.07 -8.81 -13.98
CA SER A 80 6.44 -8.44 -13.64
C SER A 80 7.13 -9.40 -12.68
N ALA A 81 6.48 -10.52 -12.33
CA ALA A 81 7.05 -11.59 -11.54
C ALA A 81 8.32 -12.15 -12.22
N ASP A 82 9.39 -12.23 -11.46
CA ASP A 82 10.69 -12.77 -11.86
C ASP A 82 11.13 -13.78 -10.82
N ILE A 83 11.37 -15.01 -11.26
CA ILE A 83 11.88 -16.12 -10.46
C ILE A 83 13.12 -16.74 -11.10
N GLY A 84 13.69 -16.09 -12.12
CA GLY A 84 14.89 -16.55 -12.83
C GLY A 84 14.66 -17.78 -13.73
N ASN A 85 13.42 -18.15 -14.01
CA ASN A 85 13.07 -19.27 -14.88
C ASN A 85 11.88 -18.90 -15.78
N ASN A 86 12.13 -18.74 -17.08
CA ASN A 86 11.15 -18.27 -18.05
C ASN A 86 9.92 -19.21 -18.19
N GLU A 87 10.11 -20.53 -18.04
CA GLU A 87 9.02 -21.50 -18.15
C GLU A 87 8.07 -21.39 -16.96
N THR A 88 8.62 -21.37 -15.75
CA THR A 88 7.83 -21.18 -14.53
C THR A 88 7.18 -19.78 -14.51
N GLU A 89 7.86 -18.74 -14.99
CA GLU A 89 7.25 -17.40 -15.16
C GLU A 89 6.11 -17.39 -16.17
N ALA A 90 6.17 -18.20 -17.23
CA ALA A 90 5.07 -18.37 -18.17
C ALA A 90 3.89 -19.09 -17.50
N GLU A 91 4.15 -20.10 -16.67
CA GLU A 91 3.14 -20.81 -15.88
C GLU A 91 2.43 -19.89 -14.87
N LEU A 92 3.19 -19.04 -14.15
CA LEU A 92 2.64 -18.09 -13.17
C LEU A 92 1.59 -17.15 -13.77
N LYS A 93 1.65 -16.86 -15.08
CA LYS A 93 0.71 -15.98 -15.78
C LYS A 93 -0.64 -16.66 -16.10
N LYS A 94 -0.67 -17.99 -16.10
CA LYS A 94 -1.84 -18.78 -16.54
C LYS A 94 -3.00 -18.70 -15.54
N PRO A 95 -4.22 -19.11 -15.95
CA PRO A 95 -5.42 -19.06 -15.10
C PRO A 95 -5.32 -19.85 -13.78
N GLY A 96 -4.56 -20.94 -13.74
CA GLY A 96 -4.33 -21.71 -12.50
C GLY A 96 -3.50 -20.94 -11.46
N TRP A 97 -2.70 -19.96 -11.89
CA TRP A 97 -1.85 -19.13 -11.03
C TRP A 97 -2.40 -17.72 -10.93
N PHE A 98 -1.66 -16.69 -11.37
CA PHE A 98 -2.06 -15.29 -11.21
C PHE A 98 -3.20 -14.86 -12.15
N ASN A 99 -3.47 -15.61 -13.23
CA ASN A 99 -4.45 -15.23 -14.24
C ASN A 99 -4.24 -13.78 -14.76
N SER A 100 -2.97 -13.41 -14.97
CA SER A 100 -2.56 -12.01 -15.16
C SER A 100 -2.99 -11.42 -16.49
N ALA A 101 -3.40 -12.25 -17.46
CA ALA A 101 -4.04 -11.79 -18.68
C ALA A 101 -5.42 -11.13 -18.43
N LYS A 102 -6.14 -11.56 -17.37
CA LYS A 102 -7.46 -11.00 -17.00
C LYS A 102 -7.39 -10.03 -15.84
N VAL A 103 -6.56 -10.33 -14.85
CA VAL A 103 -6.39 -9.52 -13.64
C VAL A 103 -4.90 -9.23 -13.48
N PRO A 104 -4.36 -8.21 -14.18
CA PRO A 104 -2.91 -8.00 -14.26
C PRO A 104 -2.31 -7.45 -12.96
N GLN A 105 -3.13 -6.95 -12.05
CA GLN A 105 -2.67 -6.26 -10.85
C GLN A 105 -3.10 -6.97 -9.57
N ALA A 106 -2.19 -7.02 -8.61
CA ALA A 106 -2.51 -7.18 -7.20
C ALA A 106 -2.55 -5.80 -6.55
N THR A 107 -3.46 -5.60 -5.60
CA THR A 107 -3.61 -4.33 -4.89
C THR A 107 -3.65 -4.53 -3.39
N PHE A 108 -3.12 -3.58 -2.64
CA PHE A 108 -3.34 -3.47 -1.21
C PHE A 108 -3.94 -2.10 -0.90
N THR A 109 -4.92 -2.05 0.01
CA THR A 109 -5.48 -0.79 0.52
C THR A 109 -5.57 -0.85 2.03
N SER A 110 -4.91 0.09 2.70
CA SER A 110 -4.92 0.19 4.16
C SER A 110 -6.33 0.47 4.69
N THR A 111 -6.71 -0.22 5.76
CA THR A 111 -7.92 0.06 6.54
C THR A 111 -7.60 0.68 7.89
N SER A 112 -6.40 0.42 8.43
CA SER A 112 -5.92 1.08 9.64
C SER A 112 -4.40 1.02 9.72
N VAL A 113 -3.78 2.06 10.28
CA VAL A 113 -2.35 2.04 10.62
C VAL A 113 -2.19 2.42 12.08
N LYS A 114 -1.39 1.64 12.82
CA LYS A 114 -1.12 1.87 14.24
C LYS A 114 0.35 2.09 14.47
N ALA A 115 0.69 3.07 15.29
CA ALA A 115 2.04 3.22 15.81
C ALA A 115 2.27 2.23 16.96
N LEU A 116 3.40 1.51 16.91
CA LEU A 116 3.83 0.56 17.95
C LEU A 116 5.02 1.10 18.77
N GLY A 117 5.50 2.30 18.45
CA GLY A 117 6.67 2.93 19.06
C GLY A 117 8.00 2.52 18.42
N GLY A 118 9.04 3.35 18.60
CA GLY A 118 10.39 3.06 18.10
C GLY A 118 10.48 2.90 16.58
N GLY A 119 9.71 3.67 15.82
CA GLY A 119 9.65 3.58 14.35
C GLY A 119 8.89 2.36 13.83
N LYS A 120 8.22 1.59 14.69
CA LYS A 120 7.43 0.42 14.29
C LYS A 120 5.96 0.78 14.12
N PHE A 121 5.35 0.21 13.10
CA PHE A 121 3.95 0.41 12.73
C PHE A 121 3.31 -0.92 12.34
N GLU A 122 2.00 -1.00 12.51
CA GLU A 122 1.17 -2.10 12.02
C GLU A 122 0.23 -1.56 10.94
N PHE A 123 0.37 -2.04 9.71
CA PHE A 123 -0.51 -1.69 8.60
C PHE A 123 -1.50 -2.84 8.38
N ALA A 124 -2.77 -2.64 8.73
CA ALA A 124 -3.84 -3.56 8.38
C ALA A 124 -4.55 -3.07 7.13
N GLY A 125 -4.96 -3.98 6.26
CA GLY A 125 -5.67 -3.64 5.04
C GLY A 125 -6.19 -4.83 4.27
N LYS A 126 -6.74 -4.55 3.10
CA LYS A 126 -7.22 -5.56 2.16
C LYS A 126 -6.19 -5.77 1.06
N LEU A 127 -5.69 -6.99 0.94
CA LEU A 127 -4.87 -7.45 -0.17
C LEU A 127 -5.77 -8.15 -1.17
N ALA A 128 -5.78 -7.72 -2.43
CA ALA A 128 -6.47 -8.38 -3.51
C ALA A 128 -5.46 -8.94 -4.51
N ILE A 129 -5.56 -10.25 -4.78
CA ILE A 129 -4.74 -10.94 -5.79
C ILE A 129 -5.69 -11.83 -6.59
N LYS A 130 -5.53 -11.86 -7.93
CA LYS A 130 -6.42 -12.64 -8.81
C LYS A 130 -7.91 -12.26 -8.64
N GLY A 131 -8.19 -11.02 -8.24
CA GLY A 131 -9.54 -10.52 -7.96
C GLY A 131 -10.15 -10.98 -6.64
N ILE A 132 -9.42 -11.75 -5.82
CA ILE A 132 -9.87 -12.25 -4.53
C ILE A 132 -9.24 -11.40 -3.43
N SER A 133 -10.05 -10.86 -2.52
CA SER A 133 -9.60 -9.98 -1.46
C SER A 133 -9.57 -10.68 -0.10
N GLN A 134 -8.45 -10.55 0.61
CA GLN A 134 -8.23 -11.07 1.97
C GLN A 134 -7.71 -9.96 2.89
N PRO A 135 -8.11 -9.93 4.17
CA PRO A 135 -7.49 -9.04 5.14
C PRO A 135 -6.07 -9.50 5.44
N VAL A 136 -5.12 -8.56 5.51
CA VAL A 136 -3.74 -8.82 5.92
C VAL A 136 -3.28 -7.75 6.90
N VAL A 137 -2.35 -8.14 7.77
CA VAL A 137 -1.66 -7.24 8.69
C VAL A 137 -0.17 -7.34 8.41
N VAL A 138 0.46 -6.18 8.18
CA VAL A 138 1.87 -6.08 7.85
C VAL A 138 2.58 -5.25 8.93
N PRO A 139 3.41 -5.89 9.78
CA PRO A 139 4.31 -5.15 10.66
C PRO A 139 5.40 -4.50 9.81
N VAL A 140 5.62 -3.21 10.02
CA VAL A 140 6.58 -2.39 9.27
C VAL A 140 7.47 -1.63 10.23
N THR A 141 8.77 -1.67 9.99
CA THR A 141 9.76 -0.81 10.66
C THR A 141 10.18 0.30 9.70
N LEU A 142 10.15 1.53 10.18
CA LEU A 142 10.59 2.72 9.47
C LEU A 142 11.94 3.19 10.00
N THR A 143 12.82 3.57 9.08
CA THR A 143 14.08 4.26 9.38
C THR A 143 14.23 5.44 8.46
N GLN A 144 14.76 6.55 8.95
CA GLN A 144 14.92 7.78 8.16
C GLN A 144 16.39 8.18 8.10
N ASN A 145 16.86 8.47 6.89
CA ASN A 145 18.20 9.00 6.68
C ASN A 145 18.18 9.95 5.47
N SER A 146 18.71 11.16 5.64
CA SER A 146 18.86 12.16 4.58
C SER A 146 17.61 12.38 3.72
N GLY A 147 16.43 12.49 4.35
CA GLY A 147 15.15 12.73 3.65
C GLY A 147 14.53 11.51 2.97
N VAL A 148 15.17 10.35 3.02
CA VAL A 148 14.62 9.07 2.57
C VAL A 148 14.14 8.27 3.78
N THR A 149 12.90 7.80 3.71
CA THR A 149 12.31 6.86 4.67
C THR A 149 12.36 5.46 4.08
N LYS A 150 13.08 4.55 4.74
CA LYS A 150 13.05 3.12 4.41
C LYS A 150 11.99 2.43 5.25
N ALA A 151 11.06 1.75 4.58
CA ALA A 151 10.06 0.90 5.20
C ALA A 151 10.40 -0.57 4.95
N VAL A 152 10.52 -1.36 6.02
CA VAL A 152 10.81 -2.80 5.93
C VAL A 152 9.71 -3.57 6.65
N GLY A 153 9.05 -4.47 5.94
CA GLY A 153 8.01 -5.33 6.49
C GLY A 153 8.04 -6.73 5.88
N SER A 154 7.43 -7.66 6.59
CA SER A 154 7.24 -9.03 6.11
C SER A 154 5.93 -9.60 6.64
N PHE A 155 5.32 -10.47 5.85
CA PHE A 155 4.11 -11.21 6.24
C PHE A 155 4.05 -12.53 5.47
N THR A 156 3.27 -13.48 5.97
CA THR A 156 3.01 -14.75 5.29
C THR A 156 1.59 -14.75 4.78
N LEU A 157 1.41 -15.13 3.51
CA LEU A 157 0.11 -15.41 2.93
C LEU A 157 -0.07 -16.90 2.67
N LYS A 158 -1.32 -17.33 2.54
CA LYS A 158 -1.69 -18.65 2.03
C LYS A 158 -2.14 -18.51 0.58
N ARG A 159 -1.38 -19.07 -0.37
CA ARG A 159 -1.64 -18.89 -1.80
C ARG A 159 -3.03 -19.40 -2.22
N LEU A 160 -3.52 -20.44 -1.54
CA LEU A 160 -4.82 -21.05 -1.84
C LEU A 160 -6.01 -20.17 -1.40
N ASP A 161 -5.83 -19.26 -0.44
CA ASP A 161 -6.88 -18.28 -0.05
C ASP A 161 -7.17 -17.28 -1.18
N PHE A 162 -6.25 -17.17 -2.15
CA PHE A 162 -6.36 -16.39 -3.38
C PHE A 162 -6.52 -17.27 -4.62
N LYS A 163 -6.71 -18.59 -4.45
CA LYS A 163 -6.75 -19.58 -5.52
C LYS A 163 -5.53 -19.54 -6.45
N ILE A 164 -4.34 -19.27 -5.92
CA ILE A 164 -3.10 -19.22 -6.69
C ILE A 164 -2.44 -20.60 -6.64
N GLY A 165 -2.32 -21.24 -7.81
CA GLY A 165 -1.94 -22.65 -7.93
C GLY A 165 -3.05 -23.57 -7.43
N ASP A 166 -4.30 -23.32 -7.79
CA ASP A 166 -5.42 -24.24 -7.51
C ASP A 166 -5.52 -25.34 -8.58
N GLY A 167 -6.50 -26.24 -8.45
CA GLY A 167 -6.67 -27.38 -9.36
C GLY A 167 -5.51 -28.37 -9.27
N GLU A 168 -4.81 -28.59 -10.39
CA GLU A 168 -3.67 -29.51 -10.49
C GLU A 168 -2.51 -29.14 -9.55
N TRP A 169 -2.44 -27.89 -9.10
CA TRP A 169 -1.41 -27.38 -8.21
C TRP A 169 -1.85 -27.28 -6.74
N ASN A 170 -3.02 -27.82 -6.37
CA ASN A 170 -3.53 -27.69 -4.99
C ASN A 170 -2.72 -28.49 -3.96
N ASP A 171 -1.93 -29.46 -4.41
CA ASP A 171 -1.19 -30.35 -3.53
C ASP A 171 -0.08 -29.57 -2.83
N VAL A 172 -0.27 -29.38 -1.52
CA VAL A 172 0.64 -28.62 -0.67
C VAL A 172 1.96 -29.33 -0.40
N SER A 173 2.07 -30.62 -0.73
CA SER A 173 3.34 -31.36 -0.70
C SER A 173 4.24 -31.01 -1.89
N ILE A 174 3.63 -30.64 -3.03
CA ILE A 174 4.34 -30.18 -4.24
C ILE A 174 4.72 -28.72 -4.08
N VAL A 175 3.74 -27.85 -3.80
CA VAL A 175 3.98 -26.42 -3.56
C VAL A 175 3.31 -26.03 -2.26
N ALA A 176 4.11 -25.66 -1.26
CA ALA A 176 3.60 -25.27 0.05
C ALA A 176 2.53 -24.17 -0.07
N ASN A 177 1.55 -24.19 0.84
CA ASN A 177 0.50 -23.17 0.84
C ASN A 177 1.04 -21.81 1.32
N GLU A 178 2.00 -21.83 2.24
CA GLU A 178 2.61 -20.61 2.79
C GLU A 178 3.58 -19.98 1.80
N VAL A 179 3.42 -18.69 1.59
CA VAL A 179 4.34 -17.85 0.83
C VAL A 179 4.74 -16.68 1.72
N ALA A 180 6.03 -16.56 2.00
CA ALA A 180 6.57 -15.42 2.72
C ALA A 180 6.72 -14.25 1.74
N VAL A 181 6.24 -13.07 2.11
CA VAL A 181 6.37 -11.84 1.35
C VAL A 181 7.22 -10.86 2.15
N ASN A 182 8.22 -10.29 1.49
CA ASN A 182 9.14 -9.31 2.06
C ASN A 182 9.03 -8.02 1.26
N VAL A 183 8.83 -6.91 1.97
CA VAL A 183 8.64 -5.59 1.39
C VAL A 183 9.72 -4.67 1.94
N LYS A 184 10.50 -4.08 1.04
CA LYS A 184 11.51 -3.05 1.35
C LYS A 184 11.25 -1.87 0.44
N LEU A 185 10.86 -0.73 0.99
CA LEU A 185 10.50 0.44 0.21
C LEU A 185 11.37 1.61 0.62
N ALA A 186 11.77 2.40 -0.36
CA ALA A 186 12.37 3.70 -0.15
C ALA A 186 11.35 4.77 -0.56
N LEU A 187 11.05 5.68 0.36
CA LEU A 187 10.02 6.70 0.23
C LEU A 187 10.62 8.09 0.48
N THR A 188 10.10 9.11 -0.20
CA THR A 188 10.39 10.53 0.09
C THR A 188 9.12 11.26 0.52
N GLY A 189 9.27 12.41 1.18
CA GLY A 189 8.13 13.24 1.61
C GLY A 189 7.40 12.75 2.87
N ILE A 190 7.88 11.69 3.53
CA ILE A 190 7.35 11.27 4.82
C ILE A 190 7.85 12.22 5.92
N ALA A 191 6.95 12.66 6.80
CA ALA A 191 7.32 13.51 7.93
C ALA A 191 8.26 12.79 8.90
N PRO A 192 9.03 13.52 9.74
CA PRO A 192 9.94 12.90 10.71
C PRO A 192 9.21 11.94 11.68
N LEU A 193 9.85 10.81 11.98
CA LEU A 193 9.38 9.83 12.98
C LEU A 193 9.21 10.43 14.39
#